data_AF-A0A2U1XSK3-F1
#
_entry.id   AF-A0A2U1XSK3-F1
#
_cell.length_a   1.000
_cell.length_b   1.000
_cell.length_c   1.000
_cell.angle_alpha   90.00
_cell.angle_beta   90.00
_cell.angle_gamma   90.00
#
_symmetry.space_group_name_H-M   'P 1'
#
loop_
_entity.id
_entity.type
_entity.pdbx_description
1 polymer ?
#
loop_
_entity_poly.entity_id
_entity_poly.type
_entity_poly.pdbx_seq_one_letter_code
_entity_poly.pdbx_strand_id
1 'polypeptide(L)'
;MFSLANLSIAKKISGAFASMVAIALAVAFSSYSKLSFIETSSGWTTHTYEVLEEVNRILESVVNQETGVRGYLIAGDDKFLEPYREGQRHYAESLAKAKQLTADNPTQQIRFADVDRFYRTWLATVAEEEIELMAKPETREQARALEASGAGKSAIDGLRGKIAEIDKMERDLLGKRAADQAIAFSTSYTVNLVGGGAMIILAIAAGILLSRGIATPIRGMTAVMGRLAAGDNGVQIEGQERRDEIGAMAKAVEVFKRNAIENARLEAEQEQSKAKAEADRKASMAALARSFEASVKGVVESVATASGNMQSVATTMVGTAEQTSHQASASAAAAEQTSANVQTVAAATEEMSASLLEISKQVSTSSQISAQAVKDAERTNDTVAGLANAAQKIGEVVNLIQSIAGQTNLLALNATIEAARAGDAGKGFAVVASEVKNLATQTARATDEIAAQIATMQAVTSEAVDAIKGIGATITQMSGIATAIASAVEEQNAATGEISRNVTQAASGTMEVSTNVIEVQKAASLSGSMAGQVLDAAGELSREARTLSSAVDEFLRGVRAA
;
A
#
# COMPACT_ATOMS: atom_id res chain seq x y z
N MET A 1 71.85 -6.36 19.27
CA MET A 1 70.48 -6.21 19.80
C MET A 1 70.26 -4.75 20.20
N PHE A 2 69.29 -4.07 19.58
CA PHE A 2 68.86 -2.74 20.01
C PHE A 2 68.29 -2.84 21.43
N SER A 3 69.09 -2.54 22.45
CA SER A 3 68.61 -2.54 23.82
C SER A 3 67.72 -1.33 24.03
N LEU A 4 66.41 -1.57 24.23
CA LEU A 4 65.42 -0.57 24.64
C LEU A 4 65.86 0.20 25.89
N ALA A 5 66.82 -0.32 26.67
CA ALA A 5 67.36 0.36 27.84
C ALA A 5 68.12 1.66 27.54
N ASN A 6 68.55 1.91 26.29
CA ASN A 6 69.39 3.08 25.94
C ASN A 6 68.66 4.19 25.17
N LEU A 7 67.36 4.04 24.89
CA LEU A 7 66.54 5.12 24.32
C LEU A 7 66.12 6.11 25.41
N SER A 8 65.95 7.38 25.03
CA SER A 8 65.41 8.38 25.95
C SER A 8 63.97 8.07 26.36
N ILE A 9 63.59 8.50 27.55
CA ILE A 9 62.23 8.36 28.09
C ILE A 9 61.21 8.95 27.11
N ALA A 10 61.49 10.15 26.59
CA ALA A 10 60.64 10.81 25.60
C ALA A 10 60.44 9.95 24.34
N LYS A 11 61.52 9.36 23.78
CA LYS A 11 61.43 8.51 22.59
C LYS A 11 60.65 7.22 22.84
N LYS A 12 60.72 6.64 24.04
CA LYS A 12 59.92 5.44 24.42
C LYS A 12 58.43 5.76 24.50
N ILE A 13 58.09 6.88 25.15
CA ILE A 13 56.70 7.34 25.28
C ILE A 13 56.15 7.72 23.90
N SER A 14 56.87 8.54 23.13
CA SER A 14 56.47 8.93 21.78
C SER A 14 56.31 7.72 20.85
N GLY A 15 57.18 6.71 20.93
CA GLY A 15 57.06 5.49 20.13
C GLY A 15 55.81 4.68 20.46
N ALA A 16 55.50 4.51 21.75
CA ALA A 16 54.29 3.82 22.19
C ALA A 16 53.02 4.54 21.72
N PHE A 17 52.92 5.86 21.96
CA PHE A 17 51.77 6.66 21.53
C PHE A 17 51.66 6.74 20.00
N ALA A 18 52.77 6.92 19.27
CA ALA A 18 52.76 6.96 17.81
C ALA A 18 52.25 5.65 17.20
N SER A 19 52.63 4.49 17.77
CA SER A 19 52.15 3.19 17.30
C SER A 19 50.65 2.99 17.54
N MET A 20 50.11 3.45 18.67
CA MET A 20 48.68 3.40 18.96
C MET A 20 47.88 4.34 18.05
N VAL A 21 48.38 5.56 17.83
CA VAL A 21 47.74 6.53 16.92
C VAL A 21 47.75 6.01 15.48
N ALA A 22 48.83 5.38 15.03
CA ALA A 22 48.90 4.79 13.69
C ALA A 22 47.83 3.70 13.48
N ILE A 23 47.62 2.82 14.46
CA ILE A 23 46.56 1.79 14.39
C ILE A 23 45.17 2.43 14.44
N ALA A 24 44.96 3.40 15.34
CA ALA A 24 43.69 4.11 15.44
C ALA A 24 43.33 4.81 14.11
N LEU A 25 44.29 5.48 13.47
CA LEU A 25 44.09 6.11 12.17
C LEU A 25 43.82 5.09 11.05
N ALA A 26 44.50 3.95 11.05
CA ALA A 26 44.25 2.88 10.07
C ALA A 26 42.86 2.27 10.22
N VAL A 27 42.41 2.02 11.45
CA VAL A 27 41.06 1.53 11.76
C VAL A 27 40.02 2.59 11.36
N ALA A 28 40.21 3.85 11.76
CA ALA A 28 39.30 4.94 11.42
C ALA A 28 39.18 5.14 9.91
N PHE A 29 40.30 5.12 9.17
CA PHE A 29 40.31 5.23 7.72
C PHE A 29 39.58 4.08 7.03
N SER A 30 39.80 2.84 7.48
CA SER A 30 39.11 1.66 6.96
C SER A 30 37.60 1.73 7.24
N SER A 31 37.23 2.04 8.48
CA SER A 31 35.82 2.19 8.89
C SER A 31 35.11 3.29 8.11
N TYR A 32 35.75 4.45 7.93
CA TYR A 32 35.21 5.54 7.13
C TYR A 32 35.01 5.12 5.65
N SER A 33 36.02 4.47 5.06
CA SER A 33 35.96 4.00 3.67
C SER A 33 34.82 2.99 3.45
N LYS A 34 34.63 2.05 4.39
CA LYS A 34 33.56 1.05 4.31
C LYS A 34 32.18 1.66 4.58
N LEU A 35 32.07 2.58 5.52
CA LEU A 35 30.80 3.28 5.78
C LEU A 35 30.38 4.14 4.58
N SER A 36 31.31 4.87 3.99
CA SER A 36 31.07 5.65 2.76
C SER A 36 30.66 4.79 1.58
N PHE A 37 31.28 3.60 1.42
CA PHE A 37 30.85 2.63 0.41
C PHE A 37 29.43 2.12 0.66
N ILE A 38 29.07 1.81 1.92
CA ILE A 38 27.73 1.36 2.29
C ILE A 38 26.69 2.44 1.97
N GLU A 39 26.96 3.69 2.33
CA GLU A 39 26.08 4.84 2.06
C GLU A 39 25.87 5.02 0.56
N THR A 40 26.95 5.03 -0.22
CA THR A 40 26.88 5.13 -1.68
C THR A 40 26.09 3.97 -2.28
N SER A 41 26.39 2.74 -1.86
CA SER A 41 25.68 1.54 -2.32
C SER A 41 24.20 1.56 -1.93
N SER A 42 23.85 2.15 -0.79
CA SER A 42 22.46 2.30 -0.33
C SER A 42 21.70 3.25 -1.24
N GLY A 43 22.29 4.38 -1.61
CA GLY A 43 21.71 5.31 -2.59
C GLY A 43 21.45 4.64 -3.94
N TRP A 44 22.39 3.83 -4.43
CA TRP A 44 22.20 3.05 -5.65
C TRP A 44 21.10 1.98 -5.52
N THR A 45 20.96 1.34 -4.36
CA THR A 45 19.87 0.40 -4.08
C THR A 45 18.51 1.10 -4.18
N THR A 46 18.34 2.27 -3.55
CA THR A 46 17.11 3.09 -3.68
C THR A 46 16.85 3.45 -5.14
N HIS A 47 17.86 3.92 -5.85
CA HIS A 47 17.75 4.26 -7.26
C HIS A 47 17.25 3.08 -8.12
N THR A 48 17.74 1.86 -7.90
CA THR A 48 17.23 0.69 -8.64
C THR A 48 15.78 0.36 -8.29
N TYR A 49 15.32 0.60 -7.07
CA TYR A 49 13.88 0.48 -6.76
C TYR A 49 13.03 1.51 -7.52
N GLU A 50 13.50 2.74 -7.68
CA GLU A 50 12.82 3.75 -8.52
C GLU A 50 12.73 3.28 -9.98
N VAL A 51 13.79 2.68 -10.53
CA VAL A 51 13.77 2.10 -11.89
C VAL A 51 12.74 0.96 -11.98
N LEU A 52 12.72 0.04 -11.02
CA LEU A 52 11.76 -1.07 -10.98
C LEU A 52 10.31 -0.59 -10.85
N GLU A 53 10.08 0.48 -10.09
CA GLU A 53 8.76 1.10 -9.97
C GLU A 53 8.26 1.63 -11.33
N GLU A 54 9.11 2.38 -12.06
CA GLU A 54 8.73 2.87 -13.39
C GLU A 54 8.55 1.73 -14.40
N VAL A 55 9.35 0.65 -14.32
CA VAL A 55 9.16 -0.56 -15.14
C VAL A 55 7.79 -1.21 -14.89
N ASN A 56 7.35 -1.28 -13.63
CA ASN A 56 6.02 -1.78 -13.29
C ASN A 56 4.92 -0.86 -13.81
N ARG A 57 5.04 0.46 -13.63
CA ARG A 57 4.07 1.44 -14.15
C ARG A 57 3.94 1.41 -15.66
N ILE A 58 5.04 1.18 -16.39
CA ILE A 58 5.02 0.96 -17.84
C ILE A 58 4.14 -0.25 -18.18
N LEU A 59 4.36 -1.39 -17.52
CA LEU A 59 3.59 -2.61 -17.78
C LEU A 59 2.11 -2.43 -17.43
N GLU A 60 1.82 -1.86 -16.26
CA GLU A 60 0.46 -1.58 -15.80
C GLU A 60 -0.30 -0.66 -16.76
N SER A 61 0.36 0.41 -17.23
CA SER A 61 -0.22 1.34 -18.20
C SER A 61 -0.60 0.65 -19.52
N VAL A 62 0.20 -0.31 -19.99
CA VAL A 62 -0.10 -1.08 -21.20
C VAL A 62 -1.22 -2.08 -20.96
N VAL A 63 -1.27 -2.74 -19.80
CA VAL A 63 -2.36 -3.66 -19.42
C VAL A 63 -3.69 -2.91 -19.30
N ASN A 64 -3.70 -1.72 -18.72
CA ASN A 64 -4.90 -0.89 -18.64
C ASN A 64 -5.38 -0.44 -20.03
N GLN A 65 -4.44 -0.14 -20.94
CA GLN A 65 -4.76 0.14 -22.33
C GLN A 65 -5.37 -1.08 -23.05
N GLU A 66 -4.76 -2.26 -22.93
CA GLU A 66 -5.29 -3.52 -23.49
C GLU A 66 -6.69 -3.82 -22.94
N THR A 67 -6.90 -3.60 -21.65
CA THR A 67 -8.19 -3.81 -20.98
C THR A 67 -9.26 -2.84 -21.48
N GLY A 68 -8.91 -1.56 -21.66
CA GLY A 68 -9.84 -0.56 -22.20
C GLY A 68 -10.27 -0.86 -23.64
N VAL A 69 -9.32 -1.24 -24.50
CA VAL A 69 -9.59 -1.64 -25.90
C VAL A 69 -10.51 -2.87 -25.94
N ARG A 70 -10.23 -3.91 -25.13
CA ARG A 70 -11.10 -5.09 -25.04
C ARG A 70 -12.49 -4.76 -24.50
N GLY A 71 -12.59 -3.90 -23.50
CA GLY A 71 -13.87 -3.41 -22.98
C GLY A 71 -14.69 -2.73 -24.07
N TYR A 72 -14.05 -1.91 -24.90
CA TYR A 72 -14.67 -1.26 -26.05
C TYR A 72 -15.12 -2.27 -27.13
N LEU A 73 -14.31 -3.28 -27.44
CA LEU A 73 -14.66 -4.35 -28.39
C LEU A 73 -15.90 -5.15 -27.96
N ILE A 74 -16.09 -5.33 -26.65
CA ILE A 74 -17.22 -6.06 -26.06
C ILE A 74 -18.47 -5.19 -26.02
N ALA A 75 -18.37 -3.98 -25.46
CA ALA A 75 -19.52 -3.14 -25.16
C ALA A 75 -19.91 -2.17 -26.30
N GLY A 76 -18.97 -1.79 -27.15
CA GLY A 76 -19.16 -0.77 -28.19
C GLY A 76 -19.42 0.65 -27.64
N ASP A 77 -19.07 0.90 -26.37
CA ASP A 77 -19.28 2.17 -25.66
C ASP A 77 -17.94 2.84 -25.37
N ASP A 78 -17.77 4.06 -25.90
CA ASP A 78 -16.55 4.86 -25.83
C ASP A 78 -16.03 5.09 -24.40
N LYS A 79 -16.88 4.99 -23.37
CA LYS A 79 -16.44 5.12 -21.97
C LYS A 79 -15.36 4.11 -21.57
N PHE A 80 -15.36 2.93 -22.20
CA PHE A 80 -14.35 1.90 -21.94
C PHE A 80 -12.96 2.26 -22.50
N LEU A 81 -12.85 3.32 -23.32
CA LEU A 81 -11.57 3.83 -23.83
C LEU A 81 -10.88 4.81 -22.88
N GLU A 82 -11.48 5.16 -21.74
CA GLU A 82 -10.84 6.05 -20.76
C GLU A 82 -9.52 5.45 -20.20
N PRO A 83 -9.46 4.18 -19.74
CA PRO A 83 -8.19 3.54 -19.35
C PRO A 83 -7.15 3.50 -20.48
N TYR A 84 -7.59 3.42 -21.74
CA TYR A 84 -6.70 3.47 -22.90
C TYR A 84 -6.06 4.85 -23.06
N ARG A 85 -6.86 5.91 -23.04
CA ARG A 85 -6.37 7.29 -23.20
C ARG A 85 -5.47 7.72 -22.03
N GLU A 86 -5.82 7.34 -20.81
CA GLU A 86 -4.99 7.64 -19.64
C GLU A 86 -3.69 6.83 -19.63
N GLY A 87 -3.78 5.53 -19.93
CA GLY A 87 -2.60 4.66 -19.96
C GLY A 87 -1.56 5.10 -20.99
N GLN A 88 -1.96 5.70 -22.12
CA GLN A 88 -0.99 6.28 -23.08
C GLN A 88 -0.13 7.39 -22.44
N ARG A 89 -0.75 8.27 -21.65
CA ARG A 89 -0.03 9.36 -20.95
C ARG A 89 0.92 8.80 -19.90
N HIS A 90 0.42 7.94 -19.02
CA HIS A 90 1.22 7.32 -17.96
C HIS A 90 2.38 6.48 -18.53
N TYR A 91 2.15 5.75 -19.63
CA TYR A 91 3.20 5.03 -20.32
C TYR A 91 4.34 5.97 -20.77
N ALA A 92 4.00 7.08 -21.42
CA ALA A 92 4.98 8.03 -21.93
C ALA A 92 5.80 8.67 -20.80
N GLU A 93 5.14 9.04 -19.70
CA GLU A 93 5.76 9.62 -18.50
C GLU A 93 6.71 8.61 -17.83
N SER A 94 6.25 7.39 -17.57
CA SER A 94 7.06 6.36 -16.91
C SER A 94 8.22 5.89 -17.79
N LEU A 95 8.03 5.77 -19.11
CA LEU A 95 9.12 5.44 -20.03
C LEU A 95 10.18 6.55 -20.06
N ALA A 96 9.77 7.82 -20.09
CA ALA A 96 10.70 8.94 -20.05
C ALA A 96 11.47 8.97 -18.73
N LYS A 97 10.79 8.72 -17.61
CA LYS A 97 11.41 8.69 -16.29
C LYS A 97 12.38 7.52 -16.15
N ALA A 98 12.00 6.32 -16.59
CA ALA A 98 12.87 5.14 -16.57
C ALA A 98 14.14 5.35 -17.42
N LYS A 99 14.00 5.96 -18.61
CA LYS A 99 15.15 6.33 -19.45
C LYS A 99 16.01 7.42 -18.81
N GLN A 100 15.41 8.39 -18.11
CA GLN A 100 16.16 9.42 -17.38
C GLN A 100 16.98 8.80 -16.23
N LEU A 101 16.35 7.92 -15.44
CA LEU A 101 17.01 7.25 -14.32
C LEU A 101 18.17 6.39 -14.80
N THR A 102 18.03 5.74 -15.96
CA THR A 102 19.05 4.82 -16.52
C THR A 102 19.90 5.47 -17.63
N ALA A 103 20.02 6.79 -17.65
CA ALA A 103 20.70 7.52 -18.74
C ALA A 103 22.20 7.18 -18.86
N ASP A 104 22.81 6.74 -17.77
CA ASP A 104 24.20 6.28 -17.67
C ASP A 104 24.40 4.82 -18.14
N ASN A 105 23.32 4.10 -18.46
CA ASN A 105 23.34 2.69 -18.82
C ASN A 105 22.86 2.44 -20.27
N PRO A 106 23.79 2.43 -21.26
CA PRO A 106 23.44 2.25 -22.67
C PRO A 106 22.65 0.97 -22.96
N THR A 107 22.91 -0.12 -22.22
CA THR A 107 22.20 -1.39 -22.40
C THR A 107 20.74 -1.28 -21.97
N GLN A 108 20.45 -0.60 -20.85
CA GLN A 108 19.07 -0.35 -20.43
C GLN A 108 18.34 0.59 -21.41
N GLN A 109 19.03 1.60 -21.96
CA GLN A 109 18.44 2.45 -23.01
C GLN A 109 17.98 1.64 -24.23
N ILE A 110 18.78 0.66 -24.66
CA ILE A 110 18.41 -0.24 -25.77
C ILE A 110 17.18 -1.08 -25.42
N ARG A 111 17.09 -1.62 -24.19
CA ARG A 111 15.93 -2.42 -23.77
C ARG A 111 14.66 -1.59 -23.66
N PHE A 112 14.74 -0.37 -23.13
CA PHE A 112 13.59 0.55 -23.13
C PHE A 112 13.19 0.99 -24.55
N ALA A 113 14.14 1.07 -25.49
CA ALA A 113 13.83 1.28 -26.90
C ALA A 113 13.12 0.06 -27.53
N ASP A 114 13.51 -1.16 -27.17
CA ASP A 114 12.81 -2.38 -27.60
C ASP A 114 11.37 -2.42 -27.04
N VAL A 115 11.19 -2.07 -25.76
CA VAL A 115 9.86 -1.93 -25.12
C VAL A 115 8.99 -0.93 -25.88
N ASP A 116 9.52 0.26 -26.18
CA ASP A 116 8.80 1.29 -26.95
C ASP A 116 8.48 0.84 -28.38
N ARG A 117 9.38 0.09 -29.02
CA ARG A 117 9.11 -0.49 -30.34
C ARG A 117 7.93 -1.46 -30.31
N PHE A 118 7.89 -2.39 -29.35
CA PHE A 118 6.77 -3.33 -29.21
C PHE A 118 5.47 -2.60 -28.88
N TYR A 119 5.52 -1.62 -27.97
CA TYR A 119 4.38 -0.80 -27.61
C TYR A 119 3.81 -0.04 -28.82
N ARG A 120 4.66 0.67 -29.57
CA ARG A 120 4.24 1.41 -30.77
C ARG A 120 3.70 0.50 -31.87
N THR A 121 4.25 -0.70 -32.00
CA THR A 121 3.73 -1.70 -32.94
C THR A 121 2.32 -2.11 -32.53
N TRP A 122 2.11 -2.50 -31.28
CA TRP A 122 0.78 -2.82 -30.75
C TRP A 122 -0.21 -1.67 -30.92
N LEU A 123 0.23 -0.44 -30.61
CA LEU A 123 -0.62 0.74 -30.70
C LEU A 123 -1.11 0.98 -32.13
N ALA A 124 -0.19 1.01 -33.09
CA ALA A 124 -0.49 1.39 -34.47
C ALA A 124 -1.15 0.28 -35.29
N THR A 125 -0.82 -1.00 -35.04
CA THR A 125 -1.28 -2.11 -35.89
C THR A 125 -2.38 -2.95 -35.23
N VAL A 126 -2.78 -2.64 -34.00
CA VAL A 126 -3.81 -3.38 -33.28
C VAL A 126 -4.76 -2.40 -32.59
N ALA A 127 -4.31 -1.67 -31.57
CA ALA A 127 -5.21 -0.90 -30.73
C ALA A 127 -5.96 0.22 -31.50
N GLU A 128 -5.24 1.03 -32.28
CA GLU A 128 -5.84 2.11 -33.07
C GLU A 128 -6.74 1.57 -34.19
N GLU A 129 -6.34 0.47 -34.82
CA GLU A 129 -7.10 -0.18 -35.90
C GLU A 129 -8.39 -0.82 -35.36
N GLU A 130 -8.35 -1.50 -34.21
CA GLU A 130 -9.53 -2.06 -33.54
C GLU A 130 -10.52 -0.97 -33.11
N ILE A 131 -10.03 0.14 -32.56
CA ILE A 131 -10.87 1.28 -32.18
C ILE A 131 -11.54 1.87 -33.42
N GLU A 132 -10.82 2.10 -34.52
CA GLU A 132 -11.40 2.66 -35.75
C GLU A 132 -12.43 1.72 -36.38
N LEU A 133 -12.13 0.41 -36.44
CA LEU A 133 -13.03 -0.60 -36.99
C LEU A 133 -14.29 -0.78 -36.12
N MET A 134 -14.20 -0.65 -34.79
CA MET A 134 -15.37 -0.74 -33.91
C MET A 134 -16.30 0.47 -33.96
N ALA A 135 -15.74 1.65 -34.29
CA ALA A 135 -16.50 2.90 -34.36
C ALA A 135 -17.57 2.88 -35.47
N LYS A 136 -17.37 2.10 -36.54
CA LYS A 136 -18.30 1.98 -37.68
C LYS A 136 -19.07 0.64 -37.60
N PRO A 137 -20.41 0.64 -37.62
CA PRO A 137 -21.21 -0.59 -37.51
C PRO A 137 -20.84 -1.67 -38.53
N GLU A 138 -20.44 -1.29 -39.75
CA GLU A 138 -20.12 -2.21 -40.84
C GLU A 138 -18.81 -2.99 -40.64
N THR A 139 -17.90 -2.49 -39.79
CA THR A 139 -16.55 -3.05 -39.62
C THR A 139 -16.32 -3.67 -38.23
N ARG A 140 -17.32 -3.69 -37.35
CA ARG A 140 -17.19 -4.25 -35.98
C ARG A 140 -16.72 -5.70 -35.93
N GLU A 141 -17.21 -6.54 -36.85
CA GLU A 141 -16.76 -7.93 -36.94
C GLU A 141 -15.30 -8.04 -37.38
N GLN A 142 -14.81 -7.09 -38.19
CA GLN A 142 -13.39 -7.05 -38.58
C GLN A 142 -12.50 -6.68 -37.37
N ALA A 143 -12.95 -5.76 -36.52
CA ALA A 143 -12.24 -5.42 -35.28
C ALA A 143 -12.13 -6.63 -34.34
N ARG A 144 -13.22 -7.39 -34.15
CA ARG A 144 -13.21 -8.61 -33.34
C ARG A 144 -12.34 -9.71 -33.94
N ALA A 145 -12.33 -9.83 -35.27
CA ALA A 145 -11.45 -10.76 -35.98
C ALA A 145 -9.98 -10.40 -35.83
N LEU A 146 -9.64 -9.11 -35.80
CA LEU A 146 -8.28 -8.62 -35.54
C LEU A 146 -7.81 -9.00 -34.14
N GLU A 147 -8.61 -8.79 -33.10
CA GLU A 147 -8.27 -9.22 -31.73
C GLU A 147 -8.13 -10.74 -31.65
N ALA A 148 -9.03 -11.49 -32.30
CA ALA A 148 -8.99 -12.95 -32.36
C ALA A 148 -7.77 -13.50 -33.13
N SER A 149 -7.15 -12.71 -34.01
CA SER A 149 -5.95 -13.10 -34.75
C SER A 149 -4.73 -13.32 -33.85
N GLY A 150 -4.74 -12.76 -32.63
CA GLY A 150 -3.63 -12.80 -31.69
C GLY A 150 -2.47 -11.85 -32.02
N ALA A 151 -2.62 -10.96 -33.01
CA ALA A 151 -1.64 -9.93 -33.33
C ALA A 151 -1.32 -9.05 -32.11
N GLY A 152 -2.37 -8.63 -31.37
CA GLY A 152 -2.23 -7.88 -30.12
C GLY A 152 -1.40 -8.63 -29.08
N LYS A 153 -1.75 -9.90 -28.87
CA LYS A 153 -1.03 -10.78 -27.93
C LYS A 153 0.46 -10.87 -28.25
N SER A 154 0.84 -11.03 -29.52
CA SER A 154 2.24 -11.18 -29.91
C SER A 154 3.08 -9.94 -29.57
N ALA A 155 2.56 -8.74 -29.85
CA ALA A 155 3.26 -7.49 -29.54
C ALA A 155 3.38 -7.26 -28.02
N ILE A 156 2.30 -7.53 -27.28
CA ILE A 156 2.30 -7.41 -25.81
C ILE A 156 3.20 -8.46 -25.15
N ASP A 157 3.24 -9.70 -25.64
CA ASP A 157 4.17 -10.73 -25.14
C ASP A 157 5.63 -10.31 -25.37
N GLY A 158 5.94 -9.70 -26.52
CA GLY A 158 7.26 -9.14 -26.81
C GLY A 158 7.66 -8.04 -25.83
N LEU A 159 6.72 -7.13 -25.53
CA LEU A 159 6.88 -6.09 -24.51
C LEU A 159 7.10 -6.69 -23.12
N ARG A 160 6.24 -7.62 -22.69
CA ARG A 160 6.35 -8.31 -21.38
C ARG A 160 7.68 -9.05 -21.25
N GLY A 161 8.15 -9.69 -22.33
CA GLY A 161 9.46 -10.34 -22.36
C GLY A 161 10.61 -9.36 -22.11
N LYS A 162 10.57 -8.16 -22.71
CA LYS A 162 11.59 -7.13 -22.48
C LYS A 162 11.50 -6.50 -21.10
N ILE A 163 10.30 -6.25 -20.59
CA ILE A 163 10.08 -5.80 -19.21
C ILE A 163 10.64 -6.82 -18.21
N ALA A 164 10.39 -8.12 -18.41
CA ALA A 164 10.95 -9.18 -17.57
C ALA A 164 12.49 -9.25 -17.64
N GLU A 165 13.08 -9.00 -18.81
CA GLU A 165 14.54 -8.90 -18.96
C GLU A 165 15.12 -7.73 -18.14
N ILE A 166 14.45 -6.57 -18.17
CA ILE A 166 14.84 -5.38 -17.40
C ILE A 166 14.69 -5.64 -15.90
N ASP A 167 13.53 -6.14 -15.45
CA ASP A 167 13.24 -6.44 -14.05
C ASP A 167 14.26 -7.43 -13.47
N LYS A 168 14.54 -8.52 -14.19
CA LYS A 168 15.56 -9.50 -13.78
C LYS A 168 16.93 -8.87 -13.59
N MET A 169 17.36 -8.02 -14.52
CA MET A 169 18.68 -7.39 -14.48
C MET A 169 18.82 -6.41 -13.31
N GLU A 170 17.78 -5.64 -13.03
CA GLU A 170 17.75 -4.73 -11.87
C GLU A 170 17.73 -5.52 -10.55
N ARG A 171 16.96 -6.62 -10.47
CA ARG A 171 16.96 -7.51 -9.29
C ARG A 171 18.29 -8.23 -9.07
N ASP A 172 18.95 -8.68 -10.14
CA ASP A 172 20.29 -9.28 -10.06
C ASP A 172 21.31 -8.24 -9.55
N LEU A 173 21.15 -6.97 -9.92
CA LEU A 173 21.98 -5.86 -9.44
C LEU A 173 21.74 -5.57 -7.95
N LEU A 174 20.48 -5.60 -7.48
CA LEU A 174 20.14 -5.51 -6.07
C LEU A 174 20.77 -6.65 -5.27
N GLY A 175 20.72 -7.88 -5.77
CA GLY A 175 21.33 -9.04 -5.14
C GLY A 175 22.85 -8.90 -4.97
N LYS A 176 23.55 -8.42 -6.01
CA LYS A 176 24.99 -8.13 -5.94
C LYS A 176 25.31 -7.03 -4.92
N ARG A 177 24.57 -5.93 -4.94
CA ARG A 177 24.77 -4.81 -4.01
C ARG A 177 24.52 -5.23 -2.56
N ALA A 178 23.49 -6.03 -2.30
CA ALA A 178 23.22 -6.56 -0.97
C ALA A 178 24.37 -7.45 -0.47
N ALA A 179 24.93 -8.30 -1.34
CA ALA A 179 26.09 -9.12 -1.00
C ALA A 179 27.34 -8.26 -0.71
N ASP A 180 27.63 -7.26 -1.56
CA ASP A 180 28.75 -6.34 -1.37
C ASP A 180 28.61 -5.50 -0.09
N GLN A 181 27.39 -5.05 0.24
CA GLN A 181 27.08 -4.36 1.49
C GLN A 181 27.28 -5.26 2.70
N ALA A 182 26.86 -6.53 2.65
CA ALA A 182 27.08 -7.50 3.72
C ALA A 182 28.57 -7.80 3.94
N ILE A 183 29.35 -7.90 2.86
CA ILE A 183 30.81 -8.03 2.91
C ILE A 183 31.44 -6.77 3.52
N ALA A 184 31.01 -5.58 3.11
CA ALA A 184 31.50 -4.32 3.67
C ALA A 184 31.18 -4.18 5.16
N PHE A 185 29.99 -4.57 5.58
CA PHE A 185 29.54 -4.54 6.97
C PHE A 185 30.35 -5.51 7.85
N SER A 186 30.46 -6.77 7.42
CA SER A 186 31.24 -7.78 8.14
C SER A 186 32.73 -7.40 8.24
N THR A 187 33.32 -6.91 7.15
CA THR A 187 34.71 -6.43 7.14
C THR A 187 34.89 -5.26 8.10
N SER A 188 33.98 -4.29 8.12
CA SER A 188 34.03 -3.16 9.05
C SER A 188 33.96 -3.62 10.50
N TYR A 189 33.06 -4.55 10.81
CA TYR A 189 32.93 -5.12 12.15
C TYR A 189 34.20 -5.85 12.60
N THR A 190 34.76 -6.71 11.75
CA THR A 190 36.01 -7.44 12.04
C THR A 190 37.20 -6.50 12.22
N VAL A 191 37.36 -5.49 11.37
CA VAL A 191 38.46 -4.51 11.48
C VAL A 191 38.36 -3.70 12.78
N ASN A 192 37.15 -3.28 13.18
CA ASN A 192 36.97 -2.57 14.45
C ASN A 192 37.25 -3.46 15.67
N LEU A 193 36.79 -4.72 15.67
CA LEU A 193 37.05 -5.68 16.74
C LEU A 193 38.55 -6.02 16.88
N VAL A 194 39.18 -6.40 15.77
CA VAL A 194 40.61 -6.78 15.76
C VAL A 194 41.49 -5.55 16.03
N GLY A 195 41.19 -4.41 15.43
CA GLY A 195 41.91 -3.15 15.65
C GLY A 195 41.78 -2.66 17.10
N GLY A 196 40.58 -2.70 17.66
CA GLY A 196 40.33 -2.38 19.07
C GLY A 196 41.08 -3.32 20.02
N GLY A 197 41.02 -4.64 19.76
CA GLY A 197 41.76 -5.63 20.53
C GLY A 197 43.29 -5.45 20.45
N ALA A 198 43.82 -5.18 19.24
CA ALA A 198 45.24 -4.91 19.04
C ALA A 198 45.70 -3.66 19.80
N MET A 199 44.89 -2.58 19.83
CA MET A 199 45.18 -1.38 20.62
C MET A 199 45.23 -1.67 22.12
N ILE A 200 44.31 -2.48 22.65
CA ILE A 200 44.30 -2.88 24.06
C ILE A 200 45.57 -3.68 24.40
N ILE A 201 45.93 -4.65 23.57
CA ILE A 201 47.13 -5.47 23.76
C ILE A 201 48.40 -4.60 23.71
N LEU A 202 48.49 -3.67 22.74
CA LEU A 202 49.61 -2.73 22.63
C LEU A 202 49.67 -1.77 23.82
N ALA A 203 48.54 -1.29 24.33
CA ALA A 203 48.48 -0.44 25.51
C ALA A 203 48.99 -1.19 26.75
N ILE A 204 48.58 -2.45 26.94
CA ILE A 204 49.06 -3.30 28.04
C ILE A 204 50.56 -3.59 27.89
N ALA A 205 51.01 -3.97 26.69
CA ALA A 205 52.43 -4.24 26.42
C ALA A 205 53.31 -3.00 26.61
N ALA A 206 52.88 -1.84 26.12
CA ALA A 206 53.53 -0.56 26.34
C ALA A 206 53.56 -0.19 27.83
N GLY A 207 52.45 -0.40 28.56
CA GLY A 207 52.38 -0.21 30.00
C GLY A 207 53.40 -1.05 30.77
N ILE A 208 53.53 -2.34 30.42
CA ILE A 208 54.52 -3.25 31.03
C ILE A 208 55.95 -2.83 30.67
N LEU A 209 56.22 -2.49 29.40
CA LEU A 209 57.56 -2.09 28.94
C LEU A 209 58.00 -0.75 29.54
N LEU A 210 57.11 0.25 29.61
CA LEU A 210 57.39 1.54 30.23
C LEU A 210 57.54 1.39 31.75
N SER A 211 56.72 0.55 32.40
CA SER A 211 56.84 0.24 33.82
C SER A 211 58.20 -0.40 34.16
N ARG A 212 58.63 -1.42 33.40
CA ARG A 212 59.95 -2.06 33.62
C ARG A 212 61.13 -1.21 33.16
N GLY A 213 60.95 -0.38 32.13
CA GLY A 213 62.01 0.43 31.52
C GLY A 213 62.25 1.80 32.16
N ILE A 214 61.25 2.33 32.87
CA ILE A 214 61.27 3.65 33.52
C ILE A 214 60.94 3.53 35.01
N ALA A 215 59.79 2.95 35.38
CA ALA A 215 59.33 2.96 36.77
C ALA A 215 60.20 2.08 37.70
N THR A 216 60.63 0.90 37.27
CA THR A 216 61.51 0.03 38.08
C THR A 216 62.90 0.63 38.32
N PRO A 217 63.63 1.15 37.30
CA PRO A 217 64.92 1.82 37.51
C PRO A 217 64.82 3.09 38.35
N ILE A 218 63.75 3.87 38.20
CA ILE A 218 63.51 5.05 39.05
C ILE A 218 63.32 4.62 40.51
N ARG A 219 62.50 3.59 40.79
CA ARG A 219 62.35 3.05 42.16
C ARG A 219 63.66 2.52 42.73
N GLY A 220 64.48 1.84 41.91
CA GLY A 220 65.81 1.37 42.30
C GLY A 220 66.76 2.52 42.63
N MET A 221 66.77 3.56 41.81
CA MET A 221 67.54 4.80 42.04
C MET A 221 67.09 5.53 43.30
N THR A 222 65.77 5.59 43.56
CA THR A 222 65.21 6.16 44.79
C THR A 222 65.61 5.33 46.02
N ALA A 223 65.65 4.00 45.93
CA ALA A 223 66.10 3.13 47.01
C ALA A 223 67.61 3.27 47.28
N VAL A 224 68.44 3.37 46.24
CA VAL A 224 69.89 3.64 46.35
C VAL A 224 70.13 5.01 46.97
N MET A 225 69.37 6.04 46.58
CA MET A 225 69.43 7.36 47.22
C MET A 225 69.00 7.35 48.68
N GLY A 226 67.98 6.57 49.04
CA GLY A 226 67.57 6.40 50.44
C GLY A 226 68.67 5.74 51.29
N ARG A 227 69.42 4.78 50.73
CA ARG A 227 70.56 4.13 51.42
C ARG A 227 71.78 5.05 51.54
N LEU A 228 72.10 5.80 50.48
CA LEU A 228 73.13 6.85 50.52
C LEU A 228 72.79 7.94 51.56
N ALA A 229 71.53 8.35 51.65
CA ALA A 229 71.05 9.30 52.65
C ALA A 229 71.06 8.73 54.09
N ALA A 230 70.96 7.41 54.26
CA ALA A 230 71.09 6.72 55.55
C ALA A 230 72.55 6.44 55.96
N GLY A 231 73.54 6.97 55.22
CA GLY A 231 74.97 6.86 55.55
C GLY A 231 75.67 5.61 55.02
N ASP A 232 74.99 4.79 54.21
CA ASP A 232 75.59 3.61 53.59
C ASP A 232 76.33 4.00 52.29
N ASN A 233 77.61 4.35 52.43
CA ASN A 233 78.47 4.77 51.31
C ASN A 233 79.06 3.58 50.51
N GLY A 234 78.80 2.34 50.95
CA GLY A 234 79.25 1.11 50.30
C GLY A 234 78.40 0.67 49.10
N VAL A 235 77.28 1.35 48.85
CA VAL A 235 76.32 0.95 47.80
C VAL A 235 76.92 1.14 46.41
N GLN A 236 76.85 0.09 45.59
CA GLN A 236 77.18 0.16 44.18
C GLN A 236 75.99 0.73 43.40
N ILE A 237 76.25 1.75 42.59
CA ILE A 237 75.24 2.41 41.77
C ILE A 237 75.23 1.68 40.42
N GLU A 238 74.31 0.74 40.27
CA GLU A 238 74.12 0.01 39.01
C GLU A 238 73.50 0.92 37.93
N GLY A 239 73.88 0.73 36.66
CA GLY A 239 73.25 1.42 35.52
C GLY A 239 73.94 2.68 35.00
N GLN A 240 75.16 2.99 35.43
CA GLN A 240 75.97 4.12 34.94
C GLN A 240 76.32 4.04 33.44
N GLU A 241 76.36 2.84 32.88
CA GLU A 241 76.66 2.61 31.46
C GLU A 241 75.48 2.95 30.52
N ARG A 242 74.31 3.24 31.08
CA ARG A 242 73.13 3.64 30.31
C ARG A 242 73.35 4.99 29.64
N ARG A 243 72.83 5.13 28.42
CA ARG A 243 72.92 6.36 27.62
C ARG A 243 71.64 7.21 27.62
N ASP A 244 70.63 6.81 28.40
CA ASP A 244 69.36 7.53 28.55
C ASP A 244 69.35 8.44 29.79
N GLU A 245 68.24 9.15 30.03
CA GLU A 245 68.09 10.07 31.17
C GLU A 245 68.30 9.35 32.51
N ILE A 246 67.99 8.06 32.61
CA ILE A 246 68.24 7.26 33.80
C ILE A 246 69.73 7.02 34.03
N GLY A 247 70.52 6.80 32.96
CA GLY A 247 71.98 6.75 33.04
C GLY A 247 72.63 8.09 33.39
N ALA A 248 72.06 9.19 32.89
CA ALA A 248 72.48 10.54 33.31
C ALA A 248 72.21 10.78 34.80
N MET A 249 71.05 10.32 35.29
CA MET A 249 70.76 10.33 36.73
C MET A 249 71.73 9.41 37.49
N ALA A 250 72.02 8.18 37.04
CA ALA A 250 72.93 7.26 37.73
C ALA A 250 74.36 7.83 37.85
N LYS A 251 74.85 8.52 36.82
CA LYS A 251 76.10 9.29 36.86
C LYS A 251 76.02 10.49 37.79
N ALA A 252 74.88 11.19 37.84
CA ALA A 252 74.65 12.27 38.79
C ALA A 252 74.58 11.77 40.25
N VAL A 253 74.04 10.57 40.48
CA VAL A 253 74.02 9.85 41.77
C VAL A 253 75.44 9.44 42.19
N GLU A 254 76.30 9.09 41.26
CA GLU A 254 77.73 8.82 41.51
C GLU A 254 78.53 10.09 41.82
N VAL A 255 78.22 11.20 41.13
CA VAL A 255 78.73 12.53 41.49
C VAL A 255 78.21 12.95 42.88
N PHE A 256 76.98 12.59 43.25
CA PHE A 256 76.42 12.79 44.59
C PHE A 256 77.11 11.92 45.65
N LYS A 257 77.40 10.64 45.37
CA LYS A 257 78.24 9.77 46.23
C LYS A 257 79.62 10.38 46.46
N ARG A 258 80.20 10.99 45.41
CA ARG A 258 81.50 11.68 45.47
C ARG A 258 81.43 13.01 46.22
N ASN A 259 80.31 13.74 46.13
CA ASN A 259 80.07 15.00 46.83
C ASN A 259 79.57 14.80 48.29
N ALA A 260 78.98 13.64 48.62
CA ALA A 260 78.53 13.27 49.96
C ALA A 260 79.69 13.02 50.94
N ILE A 261 80.91 12.80 50.42
CA ILE A 261 82.15 12.74 51.22
C ILE A 261 82.65 14.14 51.62
N GLU A 262 82.19 15.22 50.97
CA GLU A 262 82.65 16.60 51.22
C GLU A 262 81.58 17.50 51.89
N ASN A 263 80.32 17.08 51.89
CA ASN A 263 79.20 17.89 52.39
C ASN A 263 78.79 17.60 53.85
N ALA A 264 79.75 17.18 54.68
CA ALA A 264 79.60 17.10 56.14
C ALA A 264 79.90 18.44 56.86
N ARG A 265 80.07 19.56 56.13
CA ARG A 265 80.51 20.86 56.69
C ARG A 265 79.52 22.03 56.55
N LEU A 266 78.34 21.86 55.94
CA LEU A 266 77.43 22.99 55.67
C LEU A 266 75.97 22.72 56.06
N GLU A 267 75.77 22.10 57.23
CA GLU A 267 74.45 21.79 57.78
C GLU A 267 74.14 22.65 59.04
N ALA A 268 74.53 23.93 59.03
CA ALA A 268 74.23 24.86 60.11
C ALA A 268 73.46 26.14 59.69
N GLU A 269 73.05 26.29 58.42
CA GLU A 269 72.39 27.52 57.94
C GLU A 269 70.96 27.38 57.38
N GLN A 270 70.35 26.19 57.34
CA GLN A 270 69.01 26.01 56.73
C GLN A 270 67.83 25.79 57.70
N GLU A 271 67.92 26.29 58.93
CA GLU A 271 66.77 26.28 59.84
C GLU A 271 65.81 27.47 59.60
N GLN A 272 66.18 28.47 58.76
CA GLN A 272 65.30 29.61 58.43
C GLN A 272 64.44 29.43 57.16
N SER A 273 64.71 28.43 56.30
CA SER A 273 63.95 28.20 55.05
C SER A 273 62.72 27.29 55.22
N LYS A 274 62.72 26.42 56.24
CA LYS A 274 61.64 25.44 56.48
C LYS A 274 60.27 26.11 56.73
N ALA A 275 60.23 27.22 57.46
CA ALA A 275 58.97 27.92 57.74
C ALA A 275 58.33 28.58 56.50
N LYS A 276 59.13 28.99 55.50
CA LYS A 276 58.62 29.60 54.25
C LYS A 276 58.25 28.54 53.21
N ALA A 277 59.04 27.47 53.08
CA ALA A 277 58.74 26.34 52.19
C ALA A 277 57.50 25.54 52.64
N GLU A 278 57.25 25.45 53.94
CA GLU A 278 56.08 24.79 54.50
C GLU A 278 54.80 25.64 54.34
N ALA A 279 54.92 26.97 54.42
CA ALA A 279 53.85 27.92 54.09
C ALA A 279 53.52 27.95 52.58
N ASP A 280 54.53 27.99 51.70
CA ASP A 280 54.35 27.96 50.24
C ASP A 280 53.80 26.61 49.75
N ARG A 281 54.19 25.50 50.41
CA ARG A 281 53.63 24.17 50.16
C ARG A 281 52.18 24.08 50.61
N LYS A 282 51.83 24.60 51.80
CA LYS A 282 50.42 24.68 52.26
C LYS A 282 49.57 25.58 51.36
N ALA A 283 50.09 26.72 50.92
CA ALA A 283 49.40 27.63 50.01
C ALA A 283 49.18 27.01 48.62
N SER A 284 50.19 26.34 48.06
CA SER A 284 50.10 25.64 46.77
C SER A 284 49.15 24.43 46.84
N MET A 285 49.18 23.65 47.93
CA MET A 285 48.26 22.54 48.13
C MET A 285 46.82 23.01 48.31
N ALA A 286 46.61 24.13 49.01
CA ALA A 286 45.29 24.75 49.16
C ALA A 286 44.76 25.37 47.85
N ALA A 287 45.64 25.89 46.99
CA ALA A 287 45.27 26.36 45.65
C ALA A 287 44.91 25.19 44.72
N LEU A 288 45.71 24.11 44.74
CA LEU A 288 45.43 22.89 43.98
C LEU A 288 44.14 22.20 44.44
N ALA A 289 43.90 22.14 45.76
CA ALA A 289 42.67 21.61 46.34
C ALA A 289 41.44 22.44 45.96
N ARG A 290 41.54 23.78 45.92
CA ARG A 290 40.46 24.66 45.45
C ARG A 290 40.17 24.51 43.96
N SER A 291 41.20 24.40 43.12
CA SER A 291 41.04 24.13 41.69
C SER A 291 40.41 22.76 41.44
N PHE A 292 40.86 21.74 42.18
CA PHE A 292 40.31 20.39 42.12
C PHE A 292 38.86 20.36 42.59
N GLU A 293 38.54 21.02 43.71
CA GLU A 293 37.18 21.19 44.22
C GLU A 293 36.27 21.82 43.16
N ALA A 294 36.68 22.95 42.58
CA ALA A 294 35.88 23.66 41.59
C ALA A 294 35.63 22.81 40.32
N SER A 295 36.67 22.15 39.79
CA SER A 295 36.51 21.29 38.60
C SER A 295 35.64 20.06 38.90
N VAL A 296 35.88 19.35 40.00
CA VAL A 296 35.14 18.11 40.30
C VAL A 296 33.71 18.42 40.71
N LYS A 297 33.44 19.45 41.53
CA LYS A 297 32.06 19.88 41.81
C LYS A 297 31.33 20.29 40.53
N GLY A 298 31.96 21.04 39.64
CA GLY A 298 31.35 21.44 38.37
C GLY A 298 30.96 20.25 37.48
N VAL A 299 31.82 19.22 37.41
CA VAL A 299 31.51 17.97 36.69
C VAL A 299 30.39 17.19 37.38
N VAL A 300 30.47 17.03 38.70
CA VAL A 300 29.45 16.29 39.49
C VAL A 300 28.08 16.96 39.38
N GLU A 301 28.01 18.29 39.47
CA GLU A 301 26.79 19.06 39.31
C GLU A 301 26.23 18.93 37.89
N SER A 302 27.09 19.00 36.86
CA SER A 302 26.68 18.77 35.47
C SER A 302 26.12 17.37 35.25
N VAL A 303 26.75 16.33 35.82
CA VAL A 303 26.26 14.94 35.75
C VAL A 303 24.93 14.80 36.48
N ALA A 304 24.79 15.41 37.67
CA ALA A 304 23.54 15.39 38.42
C ALA A 304 22.39 16.05 37.65
N THR A 305 22.63 17.22 37.04
CA THR A 305 21.65 17.90 36.18
C THR A 305 21.30 17.08 34.95
N ALA A 306 22.30 16.55 34.23
CA ALA A 306 22.06 15.70 33.05
C ALA A 306 21.25 14.44 33.41
N SER A 307 21.53 13.83 34.56
CA SER A 307 20.80 12.67 35.07
C SER A 307 19.36 13.03 35.45
N GLY A 308 19.13 14.17 36.10
CA GLY A 308 17.78 14.66 36.40
C GLY A 308 16.96 14.91 35.13
N ASN A 309 17.58 15.51 34.11
CA ASN A 309 16.94 15.71 32.80
C ASN A 309 16.62 14.38 32.13
N MET A 310 17.54 13.40 32.15
CA MET A 310 17.29 12.06 31.62
C MET A 310 16.15 11.35 32.35
N GLN A 311 16.08 11.44 33.68
CA GLN A 311 14.94 10.89 34.44
C GLN A 311 13.62 11.52 34.00
N SER A 312 13.57 12.86 33.89
CA SER A 312 12.35 13.55 33.43
C SER A 312 11.91 13.09 32.04
N VAL A 313 12.85 13.03 31.09
CA VAL A 313 12.57 12.59 29.71
C VAL A 313 12.11 11.13 29.71
N ALA A 314 12.77 10.26 30.46
CA ALA A 314 12.42 8.85 30.57
C ALA A 314 11.01 8.65 31.18
N THR A 315 10.66 9.38 32.23
CA THR A 315 9.30 9.34 32.82
C THR A 315 8.23 9.78 31.81
N THR A 316 8.47 10.88 31.08
CA THR A 316 7.54 11.31 30.02
C THR A 316 7.43 10.26 28.91
N MET A 317 8.53 9.61 28.55
CA MET A 317 8.55 8.56 27.54
C MET A 317 7.79 7.31 27.97
N VAL A 318 7.90 6.88 29.24
CA VAL A 318 7.07 5.81 29.82
C VAL A 318 5.58 6.16 29.70
N GLY A 319 5.17 7.36 30.14
CA GLY A 319 3.76 7.78 30.06
C GLY A 319 3.24 7.86 28.62
N THR A 320 4.08 8.32 27.68
CA THR A 320 3.72 8.38 26.25
C THR A 320 3.57 6.98 25.66
N ALA A 321 4.44 6.04 26.03
CA ALA A 321 4.35 4.65 25.61
C ALA A 321 3.08 3.96 26.15
N GLU A 322 2.74 4.16 27.42
CA GLU A 322 1.49 3.65 28.01
C GLU A 322 0.26 4.23 27.30
N GLN A 323 0.23 5.53 27.05
CA GLN A 323 -0.86 6.18 26.32
C GLN A 323 -1.00 5.63 24.89
N THR A 324 0.12 5.45 24.19
CA THR A 324 0.15 4.87 22.84
C THR A 324 -0.38 3.44 22.85
N SER A 325 -0.01 2.64 23.85
CA SER A 325 -0.53 1.28 24.02
C SER A 325 -2.06 1.27 24.26
N HIS A 326 -2.58 2.19 25.07
CA HIS A 326 -4.03 2.33 25.26
C HIS A 326 -4.77 2.72 23.97
N GLN A 327 -4.22 3.66 23.20
CA GLN A 327 -4.79 4.09 21.93
C GLN A 327 -4.73 2.98 20.86
N ALA A 328 -3.66 2.20 20.85
CA ALA A 328 -3.55 1.00 20.03
C ALA A 328 -4.66 -0.01 20.38
N SER A 329 -4.85 -0.35 21.66
CA SER A 329 -5.93 -1.25 22.07
C SER A 329 -7.33 -0.76 21.68
N ALA A 330 -7.61 0.54 21.82
CA ALA A 330 -8.88 1.12 21.39
C ALA A 330 -9.07 1.03 19.86
N SER A 331 -8.00 1.25 19.09
CA SER A 331 -8.01 1.11 17.63
C SER A 331 -8.21 -0.34 17.18
N ALA A 332 -7.62 -1.31 17.89
CA ALA A 332 -7.83 -2.73 17.64
C ALA A 332 -9.31 -3.11 17.81
N ALA A 333 -9.93 -2.69 18.92
CA ALA A 333 -11.34 -2.96 19.18
C ALA A 333 -12.25 -2.32 18.10
N ALA A 334 -11.93 -1.10 17.65
CA ALA A 334 -12.65 -0.45 16.56
C ALA A 334 -12.49 -1.18 15.22
N ALA A 335 -11.30 -1.71 14.92
CA ALA A 335 -11.05 -2.54 13.74
C ALA A 335 -11.82 -3.86 13.80
N GLU A 336 -11.84 -4.55 14.95
CA GLU A 336 -12.64 -5.77 15.14
C GLU A 336 -14.14 -5.52 14.91
N GLN A 337 -14.68 -4.45 15.49
CA GLN A 337 -16.07 -4.06 15.28
C GLN A 337 -16.36 -3.72 13.81
N THR A 338 -15.44 -3.02 13.14
CA THR A 338 -15.57 -2.71 11.71
C THR A 338 -15.56 -3.98 10.87
N SER A 339 -14.72 -4.96 11.20
CA SER A 339 -14.66 -6.26 10.51
C SER A 339 -16.01 -6.99 10.60
N ALA A 340 -16.63 -7.01 11.78
CA ALA A 340 -17.96 -7.60 11.97
C ALA A 340 -19.05 -6.87 11.15
N ASN A 341 -18.99 -5.53 11.09
CA ASN A 341 -19.90 -4.75 10.26
C ASN A 341 -19.72 -5.06 8.77
N VAL A 342 -18.47 -5.15 8.30
CA VAL A 342 -18.16 -5.50 6.90
C VAL A 342 -18.68 -6.89 6.54
N GLN A 343 -18.53 -7.88 7.43
CA GLN A 343 -19.12 -9.22 7.24
C GLN A 343 -20.65 -9.18 7.15
N THR A 344 -21.29 -8.34 7.96
CA THR A 344 -22.75 -8.17 7.93
C THR A 344 -23.21 -7.57 6.59
N VAL A 345 -22.49 -6.55 6.10
CA VAL A 345 -22.78 -5.96 4.78
C VAL A 345 -22.51 -6.96 3.65
N ALA A 346 -21.47 -7.79 3.76
CA ALA A 346 -21.19 -8.85 2.79
C ALA A 346 -22.37 -9.82 2.65
N ALA A 347 -22.87 -10.34 3.78
CA ALA A 347 -24.02 -11.23 3.80
C ALA A 347 -25.28 -10.58 3.19
N ALA A 348 -25.56 -9.31 3.54
CA ALA A 348 -26.68 -8.57 2.97
C ALA A 348 -26.53 -8.36 1.45
N THR A 349 -25.31 -8.18 0.96
CA THR A 349 -25.01 -8.00 -0.47
C THR A 349 -25.19 -9.31 -1.25
N GLU A 350 -24.85 -10.45 -0.65
CA GLU A 350 -25.12 -11.79 -1.20
C GLU A 350 -26.63 -12.06 -1.29
N GLU A 351 -27.39 -11.77 -0.23
CA GLU A 351 -28.85 -11.89 -0.24
C GLU A 351 -29.52 -10.96 -1.26
N MET A 352 -29.02 -9.73 -1.41
CA MET A 352 -29.48 -8.79 -2.44
C MET A 352 -29.23 -9.34 -3.85
N SER A 353 -28.03 -9.89 -4.10
CA SER A 353 -27.69 -10.47 -5.40
C SER A 353 -28.60 -11.66 -5.75
N ALA A 354 -28.89 -12.53 -4.78
CA ALA A 354 -29.84 -13.62 -4.96
C ALA A 354 -31.26 -13.10 -5.26
N SER A 355 -31.69 -12.05 -4.57
CA SER A 355 -33.01 -11.42 -4.78
C SER A 355 -33.12 -10.79 -6.17
N LEU A 356 -32.07 -10.12 -6.66
CA LEU A 356 -32.04 -9.51 -7.99
C LEU A 356 -32.09 -10.57 -9.11
N LEU A 357 -31.43 -11.72 -8.94
CA LEU A 357 -31.53 -12.83 -9.89
C LEU A 357 -32.95 -13.40 -9.98
N GLU A 358 -33.64 -13.54 -8.84
CA GLU A 358 -35.02 -14.00 -8.82
C GLU A 358 -35.97 -12.96 -9.44
N ILE A 359 -35.79 -11.67 -9.14
CA ILE A 359 -36.58 -10.59 -9.77
C ILE A 359 -36.36 -10.59 -11.29
N SER A 360 -35.12 -10.70 -11.76
CA SER A 360 -34.80 -10.78 -13.20
C SER A 360 -35.55 -11.94 -13.88
N LYS A 361 -35.55 -13.12 -13.25
CA LYS A 361 -36.31 -14.29 -13.73
C LYS A 361 -37.83 -14.04 -13.75
N GLN A 362 -38.39 -13.40 -12.73
CA GLN A 362 -39.82 -13.08 -12.67
C GLN A 362 -40.22 -12.04 -13.73
N VAL A 363 -39.37 -11.05 -14.00
CA VAL A 363 -39.58 -10.04 -15.03
C VAL A 363 -39.54 -10.68 -16.43
N SER A 364 -38.55 -11.54 -16.69
CA SER A 364 -38.47 -12.31 -17.94
C SER A 364 -39.72 -13.17 -18.16
N THR A 365 -40.17 -13.85 -17.11
CA THR A 365 -41.40 -14.68 -17.16
C THR A 365 -42.63 -13.82 -17.43
N SER A 366 -42.74 -12.66 -16.76
CA SER A 366 -43.84 -11.71 -16.99
C SER A 366 -43.87 -11.20 -18.42
N SER A 367 -42.71 -10.87 -18.99
CA SER A 367 -42.60 -10.46 -20.40
C SER A 367 -43.05 -11.56 -21.37
N GLN A 368 -42.72 -12.83 -21.09
CA GLN A 368 -43.18 -13.96 -21.90
C GLN A 368 -44.70 -14.15 -21.81
N ILE A 369 -45.27 -14.04 -20.61
CA ILE A 369 -46.72 -14.13 -20.40
C ILE A 369 -47.44 -12.98 -21.13
N SER A 370 -46.93 -11.74 -21.05
CA SER A 370 -47.49 -10.61 -21.78
C SER A 370 -47.44 -10.83 -23.30
N ALA A 371 -46.32 -11.30 -23.84
CA ALA A 371 -46.20 -11.61 -25.27
C ALA A 371 -47.18 -12.70 -25.72
N GLN A 372 -47.41 -13.71 -24.89
CA GLN A 372 -48.40 -14.75 -25.16
C GLN A 372 -49.83 -14.19 -25.10
N ALA A 373 -50.14 -13.34 -24.11
CA ALA A 373 -51.45 -12.73 -23.97
C ALA A 373 -51.79 -11.79 -25.14
N VAL A 374 -50.80 -11.08 -25.73
CA VAL A 374 -51.01 -10.31 -26.97
C VAL A 374 -51.45 -11.23 -28.10
N LYS A 375 -50.78 -12.37 -28.31
CA LYS A 375 -51.16 -13.35 -29.35
C LYS A 375 -52.56 -13.92 -29.12
N ASP A 376 -52.93 -14.18 -27.88
CA ASP A 376 -54.27 -14.67 -27.56
C ASP A 376 -55.35 -13.60 -27.78
N ALA A 377 -55.06 -12.33 -27.49
CA ALA A 377 -55.94 -11.21 -27.82
C ALA A 377 -56.11 -11.04 -29.34
N GLU A 378 -55.03 -11.13 -30.13
CA GLU A 378 -55.06 -11.11 -31.60
C GLU A 378 -55.92 -12.24 -32.17
N ARG A 379 -55.71 -13.48 -31.70
CA ARG A 379 -56.51 -14.64 -32.12
C ARG A 379 -58.00 -14.49 -31.77
N THR A 380 -58.30 -13.91 -30.61
CA THR A 380 -59.68 -13.64 -30.18
C THR A 380 -60.30 -12.56 -31.08
N ASN A 381 -59.56 -11.49 -31.37
CA ASN A 381 -59.98 -10.44 -32.30
C ASN A 381 -60.32 -11.00 -33.68
N ASP A 382 -59.50 -11.89 -34.23
CA ASP A 382 -59.74 -12.54 -35.52
C ASP A 382 -61.01 -13.40 -35.51
N THR A 383 -61.23 -14.14 -34.42
CA THR A 383 -62.43 -14.99 -34.25
C THR A 383 -63.70 -14.14 -34.19
N VAL A 384 -63.69 -13.05 -33.42
CA VAL A 384 -64.81 -12.12 -33.27
C VAL A 384 -65.05 -11.34 -34.58
N ALA A 385 -64.00 -10.94 -35.28
CA ALA A 385 -64.11 -10.35 -36.62
C ALA A 385 -64.72 -11.34 -37.63
N GLY A 386 -64.42 -12.63 -37.51
CA GLY A 386 -65.08 -13.70 -38.28
C GLY A 386 -66.58 -13.77 -38.00
N LEU A 387 -66.99 -13.67 -36.73
CA LEU A 387 -68.42 -13.61 -36.34
C LEU A 387 -69.12 -12.38 -36.90
N ALA A 388 -68.46 -11.21 -36.87
CA ALA A 388 -69.01 -9.97 -37.44
C ALA A 388 -69.29 -10.13 -38.94
N ASN A 389 -68.34 -10.70 -39.69
CA ASN A 389 -68.49 -11.01 -41.10
C ASN A 389 -69.61 -12.03 -41.37
N ALA A 390 -69.74 -13.06 -40.53
CA ALA A 390 -70.81 -14.04 -40.64
C ALA A 390 -72.19 -13.39 -40.41
N ALA A 391 -72.32 -12.56 -39.37
CA ALA A 391 -73.54 -11.82 -39.08
C ALA A 391 -73.92 -10.88 -40.24
N GLN A 392 -72.95 -10.23 -40.89
CA GLN A 392 -73.18 -9.42 -42.09
C GLN A 392 -73.74 -10.24 -43.25
N LYS A 393 -73.16 -11.41 -43.55
CA LYS A 393 -73.67 -12.30 -44.59
C LYS A 393 -75.09 -12.80 -44.29
N ILE A 394 -75.39 -13.10 -43.02
CA ILE A 394 -76.76 -13.47 -42.62
C ILE A 394 -77.71 -12.30 -42.84
N GLY A 395 -77.31 -11.07 -42.51
CA GLY A 395 -78.08 -9.86 -42.78
C GLY A 395 -78.40 -9.68 -44.28
N GLU A 396 -77.42 -9.92 -45.16
CA GLU A 396 -77.64 -9.90 -46.62
C GLU A 396 -78.69 -10.95 -47.07
N VAL A 397 -78.62 -12.17 -46.51
CA VAL A 397 -79.60 -13.23 -46.80
C VAL A 397 -81.00 -12.87 -46.28
N VAL A 398 -81.10 -12.30 -45.07
CA VAL A 398 -82.38 -11.86 -44.49
C VAL A 398 -83.03 -10.77 -45.36
N ASN A 399 -82.25 -9.80 -45.82
CA ASN A 399 -82.72 -8.75 -46.75
C ASN A 399 -83.22 -9.33 -48.08
N LEU A 400 -82.55 -10.37 -48.60
CA LEU A 400 -83.00 -11.08 -49.80
C LEU A 400 -84.33 -11.81 -49.55
N ILE A 401 -84.49 -12.52 -48.43
CA ILE A 401 -85.73 -13.20 -48.07
C ILE A 401 -86.87 -12.19 -47.90
N GLN A 402 -86.61 -11.05 -47.25
CA GLN A 402 -87.58 -9.97 -47.11
C GLN A 402 -88.03 -9.44 -48.47
N SER A 403 -87.10 -9.28 -49.42
CA SER A 403 -87.40 -8.88 -50.80
C SER A 403 -88.26 -9.92 -51.53
N ILE A 404 -87.96 -11.21 -51.36
CA ILE A 404 -88.75 -12.33 -51.93
C ILE A 404 -90.14 -12.38 -51.31
N ALA A 405 -90.28 -12.21 -49.99
CA ALA A 405 -91.57 -12.15 -49.31
C ALA A 405 -92.41 -10.97 -49.82
N GLY A 406 -91.78 -9.81 -50.02
CA GLY A 406 -92.41 -8.64 -50.65
C GLY A 406 -92.92 -8.93 -52.07
N GLN A 407 -92.09 -9.54 -52.93
CA GLN A 407 -92.49 -9.96 -54.27
C GLN A 407 -93.61 -11.01 -54.24
N THR A 408 -93.52 -12.00 -53.35
CA THR A 408 -94.51 -13.07 -53.19
C THR A 408 -95.86 -12.50 -52.73
N ASN A 409 -95.84 -11.52 -51.82
CA ASN A 409 -97.04 -10.80 -51.39
C ASN A 409 -97.70 -10.03 -52.56
N LEU A 410 -96.89 -9.39 -53.42
CA LEU A 410 -97.39 -8.70 -54.62
C LEU A 410 -97.95 -9.68 -55.66
N LEU A 411 -97.28 -10.81 -55.90
CA LEU A 411 -97.76 -11.88 -56.77
C LEU A 411 -99.08 -12.46 -56.27
N ALA A 412 -99.18 -12.75 -54.97
CA ALA A 412 -100.38 -13.25 -54.33
C ALA A 412 -101.53 -12.23 -54.38
N LEU A 413 -101.23 -10.94 -54.25
CA LEU A 413 -102.20 -9.86 -54.44
C LEU A 413 -102.73 -9.83 -55.88
N ASN A 414 -101.84 -9.88 -56.88
CA ASN A 414 -102.24 -9.93 -58.30
C ASN A 414 -103.08 -11.17 -58.60
N ALA A 415 -102.71 -12.33 -58.05
CA ALA A 415 -103.48 -13.57 -58.16
C ALA A 415 -104.87 -13.45 -57.50
N THR A 416 -104.97 -12.78 -56.35
CA THR A 416 -106.26 -12.52 -55.67
C THR A 416 -107.16 -11.61 -56.51
N ILE A 417 -106.59 -10.60 -57.18
CA ILE A 417 -107.31 -9.69 -58.09
C ILE A 417 -107.85 -10.47 -59.30
N GLU A 418 -107.03 -11.31 -59.94
CA GLU A 418 -107.44 -12.09 -61.10
C GLU A 418 -108.46 -13.19 -60.71
N ALA A 419 -108.34 -13.77 -59.51
CA ALA A 419 -109.33 -14.70 -58.96
C ALA A 419 -110.69 -14.03 -58.74
N ALA A 420 -110.71 -12.79 -58.24
CA ALA A 420 -111.92 -12.01 -58.09
C ALA A 420 -112.55 -11.65 -59.45
N ARG A 421 -111.71 -11.44 -60.47
CA ARG A 421 -112.12 -11.15 -61.86
C ARG A 421 -112.77 -12.36 -62.55
N ALA A 422 -112.35 -13.57 -62.20
CA ALA A 422 -112.91 -14.83 -62.71
C ALA A 422 -114.26 -15.24 -62.06
N GLY A 423 -114.78 -14.46 -61.10
CA GLY A 423 -116.09 -14.69 -60.48
C GLY A 423 -116.19 -16.02 -59.73
N ASP A 424 -117.30 -16.75 -59.90
CA ASP A 424 -117.55 -18.01 -59.18
C ASP A 424 -116.54 -19.13 -59.51
N ALA A 425 -115.95 -19.12 -60.70
CA ALA A 425 -114.91 -20.08 -61.11
C ALA A 425 -113.56 -19.85 -60.41
N GLY A 426 -113.31 -18.64 -59.89
CA GLY A 426 -112.05 -18.25 -59.25
C GLY A 426 -112.00 -18.45 -57.73
N LYS A 427 -113.10 -18.84 -57.07
CA LYS A 427 -113.21 -18.91 -55.59
C LYS A 427 -112.13 -19.77 -54.93
N GLY A 428 -111.83 -20.96 -55.48
CA GLY A 428 -110.77 -21.82 -54.95
C GLY A 428 -109.37 -21.21 -55.09
N PHE A 429 -109.12 -20.51 -56.21
CA PHE A 429 -107.86 -19.81 -56.45
C PHE A 429 -107.70 -18.58 -55.56
N ALA A 430 -108.79 -17.86 -55.27
CA ALA A 430 -108.79 -16.71 -54.36
C ALA A 430 -108.39 -17.10 -52.93
N VAL A 431 -108.85 -18.26 -52.43
CA VAL A 431 -108.47 -18.77 -51.10
C VAL A 431 -106.97 -19.07 -51.04
N VAL A 432 -106.44 -19.78 -52.04
CA VAL A 432 -105.00 -20.07 -52.12
C VAL A 432 -104.18 -18.79 -52.22
N ALA A 433 -104.59 -17.83 -53.06
CA ALA A 433 -103.91 -16.55 -53.20
C ALA A 433 -103.91 -15.73 -51.88
N SER A 434 -105.02 -15.74 -51.13
CA SER A 434 -105.10 -15.11 -49.81
C SER A 434 -104.20 -15.80 -48.79
N GLU A 435 -104.11 -17.13 -48.82
CA GLU A 435 -103.25 -17.90 -47.92
C GLU A 435 -101.76 -17.63 -48.20
N VAL A 436 -101.37 -17.60 -49.47
CA VAL A 436 -100.00 -17.23 -49.89
C VAL A 436 -99.69 -15.79 -49.48
N LYS A 437 -100.64 -14.86 -49.61
CA LYS A 437 -100.48 -13.46 -49.17
C LYS A 437 -100.26 -13.36 -47.66
N ASN A 438 -101.03 -14.11 -46.87
CA ASN A 438 -100.87 -14.16 -45.41
C ASN A 438 -99.51 -14.75 -45.02
N LEU A 439 -99.09 -15.85 -45.66
CA LEU A 439 -97.80 -16.48 -45.41
C LEU A 439 -96.64 -15.55 -45.78
N ALA A 440 -96.75 -14.82 -46.89
CA ALA A 440 -95.74 -13.83 -47.30
C ALA A 440 -95.66 -12.66 -46.30
N THR A 441 -96.79 -12.20 -45.75
CA THR A 441 -96.82 -11.16 -44.71
C THR A 441 -96.22 -11.66 -43.40
N GLN A 442 -96.51 -12.89 -42.99
CA GLN A 442 -95.87 -13.54 -41.84
C GLN A 442 -94.35 -13.68 -42.03
N THR A 443 -93.94 -14.09 -43.23
CA THR A 443 -92.52 -14.22 -43.59
C THR A 443 -91.81 -12.87 -43.48
N ALA A 444 -92.41 -11.80 -44.02
CA ALA A 444 -91.84 -10.45 -43.94
C ALA A 444 -91.65 -9.97 -42.49
N ARG A 445 -92.65 -10.18 -41.63
CA ARG A 445 -92.55 -9.85 -40.19
C ARG A 445 -91.47 -10.66 -39.49
N ALA A 446 -91.39 -11.97 -39.75
CA ALA A 446 -90.35 -12.81 -39.19
C ALA A 446 -88.94 -12.38 -39.64
N THR A 447 -88.79 -11.95 -40.91
CA THR A 447 -87.51 -11.41 -41.39
C THR A 447 -87.15 -10.06 -40.75
N ASP A 448 -88.12 -9.20 -40.45
CA ASP A 448 -87.86 -7.94 -39.72
C ASP A 448 -87.34 -8.20 -38.31
N GLU A 449 -87.95 -9.16 -37.59
CA GLU A 449 -87.49 -9.57 -36.26
C GLU A 449 -86.07 -10.16 -36.30
N ILE A 450 -85.78 -11.01 -37.29
CA ILE A 450 -84.43 -11.57 -37.47
C ILE A 450 -83.43 -10.46 -37.82
N ALA A 451 -83.79 -9.50 -38.68
CA ALA A 451 -82.93 -8.37 -39.03
C ALA A 451 -82.55 -7.54 -37.80
N ALA A 452 -83.51 -7.28 -36.89
CA ALA A 452 -83.25 -6.60 -35.63
C ALA A 452 -82.28 -7.38 -34.71
N GLN A 453 -82.40 -8.72 -34.67
CA GLN A 453 -81.47 -9.58 -33.93
C GLN A 453 -80.06 -9.57 -34.54
N ILE A 454 -79.95 -9.59 -35.88
CA ILE A 454 -78.66 -9.49 -36.57
C ILE A 454 -77.99 -8.14 -36.29
N ALA A 455 -78.74 -7.04 -36.33
CA ALA A 455 -78.20 -5.71 -36.02
C ALA A 455 -77.69 -5.64 -34.57
N THR A 456 -78.42 -6.24 -33.63
CA THR A 456 -77.99 -6.34 -32.22
C THR A 456 -76.71 -7.17 -32.09
N MET A 457 -76.63 -8.33 -32.75
CA MET A 457 -75.41 -9.14 -32.76
C MET A 457 -74.23 -8.38 -33.35
N GLN A 458 -74.40 -7.67 -34.47
CA GLN A 458 -73.35 -6.85 -35.07
C GLN A 458 -72.84 -5.77 -34.11
N ALA A 459 -73.74 -5.07 -33.43
CA ALA A 459 -73.38 -4.04 -32.45
C ALA A 459 -72.54 -4.61 -31.29
N VAL A 460 -72.99 -5.71 -30.67
CA VAL A 460 -72.27 -6.38 -29.58
C VAL A 460 -70.92 -6.92 -30.06
N THR A 461 -70.86 -7.44 -31.29
CA THR A 461 -69.60 -7.95 -31.86
C THR A 461 -68.60 -6.81 -32.09
N SER A 462 -69.07 -5.63 -32.52
CA SER A 462 -68.22 -4.44 -32.66
C SER A 462 -67.68 -3.96 -31.31
N GLU A 463 -68.53 -3.91 -30.28
CA GLU A 463 -68.12 -3.55 -28.92
C GLU A 463 -67.08 -4.52 -28.37
N ALA A 464 -67.25 -5.82 -28.62
CA ALA A 464 -66.29 -6.85 -28.23
C ALA A 464 -64.92 -6.65 -28.91
N VAL A 465 -64.89 -6.32 -30.21
CA VAL A 465 -63.64 -6.02 -30.94
C VAL A 465 -62.91 -4.84 -30.31
N ASP A 466 -63.62 -3.77 -29.99
CA ASP A 466 -63.00 -2.57 -29.38
C ASP A 466 -62.47 -2.86 -27.97
N ALA A 467 -63.20 -3.64 -27.16
CA ALA A 467 -62.73 -4.10 -25.87
C ALA A 467 -61.45 -4.95 -25.97
N ILE A 468 -61.37 -5.87 -26.94
CA ILE A 468 -60.18 -6.70 -27.17
C ILE A 468 -58.97 -5.85 -27.57
N LYS A 469 -59.15 -4.85 -28.43
CA LYS A 469 -58.08 -3.89 -28.79
C LYS A 469 -57.57 -3.13 -27.57
N GLY A 470 -58.47 -2.68 -26.69
CA GLY A 470 -58.11 -2.02 -25.43
C GLY A 470 -57.29 -2.94 -24.49
N ILE A 471 -57.65 -4.21 -24.41
CA ILE A 471 -56.88 -5.23 -23.67
C ILE A 471 -55.48 -5.39 -24.29
N GLY A 472 -55.38 -5.51 -25.61
CA GLY A 472 -54.09 -5.62 -26.32
C GLY A 472 -53.15 -4.43 -26.07
N ALA A 473 -53.70 -3.20 -26.09
CA ALA A 473 -52.95 -1.99 -25.76
C ALA A 473 -52.44 -2.00 -24.31
N THR A 474 -53.28 -2.42 -23.35
CA THR A 474 -52.91 -2.54 -21.94
C THR A 474 -51.78 -3.56 -21.73
N ILE A 475 -51.85 -4.72 -22.38
CA ILE A 475 -50.81 -5.76 -22.31
C ILE A 475 -49.50 -5.26 -22.94
N THR A 476 -49.57 -4.51 -24.04
CA THR A 476 -48.38 -3.90 -24.66
C THR A 476 -47.70 -2.92 -23.71
N GLN A 477 -48.48 -2.09 -23.01
CA GLN A 477 -47.95 -1.20 -21.97
C GLN A 477 -47.31 -1.98 -20.83
N MET A 478 -47.92 -3.09 -20.37
CA MET A 478 -47.32 -3.98 -19.37
C MET A 478 -45.97 -4.54 -19.83
N SER A 479 -45.85 -4.94 -21.10
CA SER A 479 -44.57 -5.42 -21.66
C SER A 479 -43.49 -4.33 -21.66
N GLY A 480 -43.87 -3.07 -21.93
CA GLY A 480 -42.96 -1.93 -21.83
C GLY A 480 -42.47 -1.70 -20.40
N ILE A 481 -43.35 -1.79 -19.41
CA ILE A 481 -43.00 -1.68 -17.98
C ILE A 481 -42.04 -2.81 -17.58
N ALA A 482 -42.32 -4.07 -17.98
CA ALA A 482 -41.44 -5.19 -17.70
C ALA A 482 -40.02 -4.97 -18.27
N THR A 483 -39.91 -4.41 -19.47
CA THR A 483 -38.62 -4.06 -20.09
C THR A 483 -37.87 -3.00 -19.27
N ALA A 484 -38.56 -1.95 -18.82
CA ALA A 484 -37.95 -0.92 -17.97
C ALA A 484 -37.48 -1.47 -16.61
N ILE A 485 -38.25 -2.37 -16.00
CA ILE A 485 -37.84 -3.06 -14.76
C ILE A 485 -36.62 -3.94 -15.01
N ALA A 486 -36.56 -4.67 -16.14
CA ALA A 486 -35.40 -5.50 -16.48
C ALA A 486 -34.11 -4.67 -16.54
N SER A 487 -34.14 -3.53 -17.22
CA SER A 487 -33.00 -2.61 -17.28
C SER A 487 -32.60 -2.08 -15.90
N ALA A 488 -33.57 -1.71 -15.06
CA ALA A 488 -33.29 -1.25 -13.70
C ALA A 488 -32.68 -2.35 -12.81
N VAL A 489 -33.10 -3.60 -13.00
CA VAL A 489 -32.56 -4.76 -12.28
C VAL A 489 -31.13 -5.07 -12.74
N GLU A 490 -30.81 -4.94 -14.03
CA GLU A 490 -29.44 -5.07 -14.54
C GLU A 490 -28.51 -4.00 -13.94
N GLU A 491 -28.98 -2.75 -13.87
CA GLU A 491 -28.24 -1.65 -13.23
C GLU A 491 -28.02 -1.90 -11.72
N GLN A 492 -29.06 -2.33 -11.00
CA GLN A 492 -28.95 -2.70 -9.59
C GLN A 492 -27.99 -3.87 -9.36
N ASN A 493 -27.95 -4.84 -10.28
CA ASN A 493 -27.03 -5.97 -10.19
C ASN A 493 -25.57 -5.52 -10.37
N ALA A 494 -25.32 -4.59 -11.30
CA ALA A 494 -23.99 -3.99 -11.46
C ALA A 494 -23.57 -3.21 -10.21
N ALA A 495 -24.46 -2.36 -9.67
CA ALA A 495 -24.20 -1.60 -8.44
C ALA A 495 -23.95 -2.52 -7.22
N THR A 496 -24.74 -3.59 -7.08
CA THR A 496 -24.55 -4.61 -6.03
C THR A 496 -23.20 -5.31 -6.17
N GLY A 497 -22.76 -5.59 -7.40
CA GLY A 497 -21.44 -6.11 -7.69
C GLY A 497 -20.30 -5.16 -7.29
N GLU A 498 -20.47 -3.85 -7.47
CA GLU A 498 -19.52 -2.85 -6.97
C GLU A 498 -19.47 -2.77 -5.45
N ILE A 499 -20.64 -2.82 -4.78
CA ILE A 499 -20.72 -2.87 -3.32
C ILE A 499 -19.96 -4.10 -2.80
N SER A 500 -20.14 -5.28 -3.40
CA SER A 500 -19.43 -6.50 -3.01
C SER A 500 -17.90 -6.35 -3.12
N ARG A 501 -17.41 -5.75 -4.21
CA ARG A 501 -15.98 -5.43 -4.38
C ARG A 501 -15.48 -4.48 -3.29
N ASN A 502 -16.21 -3.39 -3.03
CA ASN A 502 -15.85 -2.41 -2.01
C ASN A 502 -15.85 -3.01 -0.59
N VAL A 503 -16.78 -3.91 -0.30
CA VAL A 503 -16.86 -4.64 0.98
C VAL A 503 -15.63 -5.54 1.17
N THR A 504 -15.18 -6.24 0.12
CA THR A 504 -13.98 -7.08 0.17
C THR A 504 -12.72 -6.23 0.39
N GLN A 505 -12.62 -5.09 -0.28
CA GLN A 505 -11.52 -4.13 -0.07
C GLN A 505 -11.52 -3.57 1.36
N ALA A 506 -12.70 -3.19 1.88
CA ALA A 506 -12.83 -2.72 3.25
C ALA A 506 -12.45 -3.80 4.28
N ALA A 507 -12.79 -5.07 4.03
CA ALA A 507 -12.39 -6.20 4.87
C ALA A 507 -10.86 -6.33 4.92
N SER A 508 -10.20 -6.28 3.75
CA SER A 508 -8.74 -6.33 3.65
C SER A 508 -8.08 -5.17 4.39
N GLY A 509 -8.56 -3.94 4.17
CA GLY A 509 -8.03 -2.76 4.86
C GLY A 509 -8.21 -2.83 6.38
N THR A 510 -9.31 -3.40 6.85
CA THR A 510 -9.56 -3.59 8.29
C THR A 510 -8.61 -4.61 8.91
N MET A 511 -8.29 -5.70 8.19
CA MET A 511 -7.29 -6.68 8.63
C MET A 511 -5.88 -6.09 8.68
N GLU A 512 -5.53 -5.25 7.70
CA GLU A 512 -4.24 -4.54 7.67
C GLU A 512 -4.13 -3.58 8.86
N VAL A 513 -5.17 -2.80 9.14
CA VAL A 513 -5.22 -1.92 10.33
C VAL A 513 -5.02 -2.72 11.60
N SER A 514 -5.69 -3.87 11.76
CA SER A 514 -5.52 -4.74 12.94
C SER A 514 -4.07 -5.20 13.11
N THR A 515 -3.43 -5.61 12.01
CA THR A 515 -2.01 -6.03 12.01
C THR A 515 -1.09 -4.87 12.40
N ASN A 516 -1.30 -3.70 11.82
CA ASN A 516 -0.50 -2.50 12.11
C ASN A 516 -0.65 -2.06 13.56
N VAL A 517 -1.85 -2.16 14.13
CA VAL A 517 -2.11 -1.83 15.53
C VAL A 517 -1.36 -2.76 16.49
N ILE A 518 -1.24 -4.05 16.17
CA ILE A 518 -0.44 -5.00 16.95
C ILE A 518 1.04 -4.59 16.96
N GLU A 519 1.58 -4.17 15.81
CA GLU A 519 2.97 -3.71 15.73
C GLU A 519 3.20 -2.40 16.49
N VAL A 520 2.25 -1.46 16.42
CA VAL A 520 2.29 -0.22 17.23
C VAL A 520 2.28 -0.55 18.72
N GLN A 521 1.44 -1.50 19.15
CA GLN A 521 1.39 -1.92 20.55
C GLN A 521 2.72 -2.54 21.02
N LYS A 522 3.35 -3.38 20.20
CA LYS A 522 4.69 -3.93 20.48
C LYS A 522 5.75 -2.84 20.57
N ALA A 523 5.74 -1.89 19.63
CA ALA A 523 6.70 -0.77 19.60
C ALA A 523 6.53 0.15 20.83
N ALA A 524 5.29 0.42 21.23
CA ALA A 524 4.99 1.16 22.45
C ALA A 524 5.49 0.41 23.69
N SER A 525 5.22 -0.89 23.80
CA SER A 525 5.70 -1.72 24.92
C SER A 525 7.23 -1.75 25.01
N LEU A 526 7.93 -1.91 23.89
CA LEU A 526 9.39 -1.86 23.83
C LEU A 526 9.93 -0.48 24.24
N SER A 527 9.32 0.59 23.73
CA SER A 527 9.71 1.97 24.08
C SER A 527 9.53 2.24 25.57
N GLY A 528 8.43 1.76 26.17
CA GLY A 528 8.21 1.86 27.62
C GLY A 528 9.27 1.09 28.43
N SER A 529 9.65 -0.11 27.99
CA SER A 529 10.72 -0.89 28.63
C SER A 529 12.08 -0.20 28.54
N MET A 530 12.44 0.31 27.36
CA MET A 530 13.69 1.06 27.15
C MET A 530 13.70 2.36 27.97
N ALA A 531 12.57 3.06 28.05
CA ALA A 531 12.42 4.24 28.91
C ALA A 531 12.64 3.90 30.38
N GLY A 532 12.11 2.77 30.86
CA GLY A 532 12.36 2.25 32.20
C GLY A 532 13.85 2.02 32.47
N GLN A 533 14.58 1.40 31.53
CA GLN A 533 16.02 1.19 31.66
C GLN A 533 16.81 2.51 31.74
N VAL A 534 16.43 3.51 30.94
CA VAL A 534 17.04 4.85 31.00
C VAL A 534 16.74 5.53 32.33
N LEU A 535 15.50 5.40 32.84
CA LEU A 535 15.10 5.95 34.13
C LEU A 535 15.93 5.36 35.28
N ASP A 536 16.15 4.05 35.24
CA ASP A 536 16.97 3.33 36.22
C ASP A 536 18.44 3.76 36.16
N ALA A 537 19.03 3.77 34.96
CA ALA A 537 20.42 4.18 34.74
C ALA A 537 20.66 5.64 35.15
N ALA A 538 19.73 6.55 34.82
CA ALA A 538 19.80 7.95 35.24
C ALA A 538 19.64 8.10 36.77
N GLY A 539 18.83 7.26 37.40
CA GLY A 539 18.71 7.19 38.86
C GLY A 539 19.98 6.71 39.55
N GLU A 540 20.68 5.74 38.94
CA GLU A 540 21.98 5.25 39.42
C GLU A 540 23.07 6.31 39.27
N LEU A 541 23.19 6.95 38.11
CA LEU A 541 24.09 8.08 37.88
C LEU A 541 23.86 9.24 38.87
N SER A 542 22.60 9.56 39.17
CA SER A 542 22.25 10.58 40.17
C SER A 542 22.70 10.20 41.59
N ARG A 543 22.68 8.90 41.94
CA ARG A 543 23.21 8.41 43.22
C ARG A 543 24.74 8.46 43.24
N GLU A 544 25.40 7.98 42.18
CA GLU A 544 26.87 8.00 42.07
C GLU A 544 27.43 9.42 42.10
N ALA A 545 26.78 10.38 41.42
CA ALA A 545 27.14 11.80 41.49
C ALA A 545 27.08 12.34 42.93
N ARG A 546 26.04 11.98 43.69
CA ARG A 546 25.90 12.39 45.11
C ARG A 546 26.95 11.73 46.01
N THR A 547 27.28 10.46 45.77
CA THR A 547 28.34 9.74 46.48
C THR A 547 29.70 10.39 46.22
N LEU A 548 30.01 10.68 44.95
CA LEU A 548 31.25 11.35 44.55
C LEU A 548 31.34 12.76 45.15
N SER A 549 30.26 13.53 45.16
CA SER A 549 30.19 14.84 45.82
C SER A 549 30.57 14.74 47.31
N SER A 550 29.99 13.77 48.01
CA SER A 550 30.24 13.55 49.44
C SER A 550 31.69 13.14 49.71
N ALA A 551 32.23 12.21 48.90
CA ALA A 551 33.61 11.75 49.02
C ALA A 551 34.63 12.87 48.77
N VAL A 552 34.35 13.77 47.82
CA VAL A 552 35.17 14.95 47.53
C VAL A 552 35.12 15.94 48.70
N ASP A 553 33.95 16.23 49.27
CA ASP A 553 33.82 17.10 50.44
C ASP A 553 34.52 16.53 51.69
N GLU A 554 34.54 15.21 51.86
CA GLU A 554 35.26 14.53 52.94
C GLU A 554 36.78 14.56 52.74
N PHE A 555 37.26 14.25 51.53
CA PHE A 555 38.67 14.35 51.17
C PHE A 555 39.22 15.77 51.39
N LEU A 556 38.48 16.80 50.96
CA LEU A 556 38.87 18.20 51.13
C LEU A 556 38.90 18.63 52.59
N ARG A 557 38.00 18.11 53.43
CA ARG A 557 38.06 18.31 54.88
C ARG A 557 39.34 17.71 55.48
N GLY A 558 39.73 16.51 55.05
CA GLY A 558 40.99 15.87 55.45
C GLY A 558 42.23 16.66 55.02
N VAL A 559 42.27 17.17 53.78
CA VAL A 559 43.40 17.95 53.25
C VAL A 559 43.53 19.32 53.94
N ARG A 560 42.42 19.94 54.36
CA ARG A 560 42.44 21.22 55.10
C ARG A 560 42.84 21.06 56.58
N ALA A 561 42.70 19.86 57.13
CA ALA A 561 43.03 19.55 58.54
C ALA A 561 44.52 19.17 58.75
N ALA A 562 45.23 18.79 57.69
CA ALA A 562 46.68 18.54 57.67
C ALA A 562 47.47 19.84 57.36
#